data_AF-A0A2S8BH61-F1
#
_entry.id   AF-A0A2S8BH61-F1
#
_cell.length_a   1.000
_cell.length_b   1.000
_cell.length_c   1.000
_cell.angle_alpha   90.00
_cell.angle_beta   90.00
_cell.angle_gamma   90.00
#
_symmetry.space_group_name_H-M   'P 1'
#
loop_
_entity.id
_entity.type
_entity.pdbx_description
1 polymer ?
#
loop_
_entity_poly.entity_id
_entity_poly.type
_entity_poly.pdbx_seq_one_letter_code
_entity_poly.pdbx_strand_id
1 'polypeptide(L)'
;MRVAREVFSELGYDAATFQAIALRADLTRPAINHYFPSKRVLYREVVEQTNELIIATGMERARRETTLIGRVSAFIETAVQADSEDRSAAAFLVTSVLESQRHPELRLVEHDSLLNSREFLTWAVTDAIERGELATDSDVASLVEMLTAVLWGVGFYAGFVGSHQQLEDITTNLRRLLANKLWRHQD
;
A
#
# COMPACT_ATOMS: atom_id res chain seq x y z
N MET A 1 -11.02 -0.47 14.05
CA MET A 1 -10.40 -0.09 12.76
C MET A 1 -10.14 -1.28 11.86
N ARG A 2 -9.40 -2.32 12.30
CA ARG A 2 -9.25 -3.59 11.57
C ARG A 2 -10.55 -4.15 10.96
N VAL A 3 -11.60 -4.35 11.77
CA VAL A 3 -12.90 -4.84 11.27
C VAL A 3 -13.52 -3.93 10.21
N ALA A 4 -13.34 -2.60 10.32
CA ALA A 4 -13.83 -1.70 9.29
C ALA A 4 -13.05 -1.87 7.98
N ARG A 5 -11.71 -2.04 8.04
CA ARG A 5 -10.88 -2.37 6.89
C ARG A 5 -11.32 -3.67 6.23
N GLU A 6 -11.54 -4.73 7.00
CA GLU A 6 -12.04 -6.01 6.51
C GLU A 6 -13.38 -5.84 5.78
N VAL A 7 -14.36 -5.20 6.43
CA VAL A 7 -15.69 -5.01 5.84
C VAL A 7 -15.65 -4.16 4.57
N PHE A 8 -14.91 -3.05 4.55
CA PHE A 8 -14.79 -2.24 3.34
C PHE A 8 -14.00 -2.95 2.23
N SER A 9 -12.98 -3.73 2.57
CA SER A 9 -12.19 -4.46 1.57
C SER A 9 -12.99 -5.59 0.93
N GLU A 10 -13.83 -6.27 1.71
CA GLU A 10 -14.64 -7.40 1.24
C GLU A 10 -15.91 -6.95 0.51
N LEU A 11 -16.60 -5.90 0.99
CA LEU A 11 -17.91 -5.49 0.48
C LEU A 11 -17.84 -4.28 -0.46
N GLY A 12 -16.74 -3.53 -0.46
CA GLY A 12 -16.67 -2.21 -1.10
C GLY A 12 -17.38 -1.12 -0.26
N TYR A 13 -17.25 0.14 -0.69
CA TYR A 13 -17.78 1.27 0.06
C TYR A 13 -19.30 1.23 0.16
N ASP A 14 -20.00 0.97 -0.95
CA ASP A 14 -21.45 1.05 -1.02
C ASP A 14 -22.16 0.01 -0.15
N ALA A 15 -21.76 -1.26 -0.25
CA ALA A 15 -22.40 -2.36 0.47
C ALA A 15 -21.94 -2.47 1.94
N ALA A 16 -20.81 -1.85 2.31
CA ALA A 16 -20.39 -1.77 3.70
C ALA A 16 -21.38 -0.94 4.54
N THR A 17 -21.88 -1.54 5.63
CA THR A 17 -22.82 -0.88 6.54
C THR A 17 -22.30 -0.87 7.97
N PHE A 18 -22.72 0.12 8.76
CA PHE A 18 -22.45 0.12 10.20
C PHE A 18 -22.99 -1.12 10.91
N GLN A 19 -24.08 -1.71 10.39
CA GLN A 19 -24.58 -2.97 10.94
C GLN A 19 -23.62 -4.13 10.69
N ALA A 20 -23.07 -4.25 9.48
CA ALA A 20 -22.08 -5.28 9.16
C ALA A 20 -20.80 -5.12 10.00
N ILE A 21 -20.32 -3.88 10.16
CA ILE A 21 -19.15 -3.58 10.99
C ILE A 21 -19.44 -3.87 12.47
N ALA A 22 -20.60 -3.46 13.00
CA ALA A 22 -20.99 -3.70 14.38
C ALA A 22 -21.06 -5.20 14.71
N LEU A 23 -21.71 -5.97 13.85
CA LEU A 23 -21.83 -7.43 14.02
C LEU A 23 -20.45 -8.11 14.07
N ARG A 24 -19.51 -7.73 13.19
CA ARG A 24 -18.17 -8.33 13.16
C ARG A 24 -17.26 -7.83 14.28
N ALA A 25 -17.47 -6.61 14.76
CA ALA A 25 -16.69 -6.03 15.84
C ALA A 25 -17.19 -6.43 17.24
N ASP A 26 -18.24 -7.25 17.34
CA ASP A 26 -18.96 -7.54 18.58
C ASP A 26 -19.41 -6.25 19.31
N LEU A 27 -19.92 -5.30 18.53
CA LEU A 27 -20.42 -4.01 19.00
C LEU A 27 -21.88 -3.83 18.61
N THR A 28 -22.54 -2.89 19.27
CA THR A 28 -23.87 -2.44 18.85
C THR A 28 -23.74 -1.34 17.78
N ARG A 29 -24.71 -1.25 16.88
CA ARG A 29 -24.77 -0.14 15.90
C ARG A 29 -24.78 1.25 16.56
N PRO A 30 -25.50 1.49 17.67
CA PRO A 30 -25.39 2.75 18.42
C PRO A 30 -23.98 3.06 18.92
N ALA A 31 -23.21 2.05 19.35
CA ALA A 31 -21.83 2.26 19.79
C ALA A 31 -20.94 2.77 18.66
N ILE A 32 -21.06 2.24 17.44
CA ILE A 32 -20.32 2.75 16.27
C ILE A 32 -20.77 4.18 15.92
N ASN A 33 -22.09 4.44 15.89
CA ASN A 33 -22.64 5.77 15.60
C ASN A 33 -22.15 6.84 16.60
N HIS A 34 -21.86 6.46 17.84
CA HIS A 34 -21.33 7.38 18.84
C HIS A 34 -19.95 7.92 18.45
N TYR A 35 -19.08 7.09 17.85
CA TYR A 35 -17.76 7.48 17.39
C TYR A 35 -17.76 8.07 15.97
N PHE A 36 -18.62 7.54 15.10
CA PHE A 36 -18.64 7.91 13.68
C PHE A 36 -20.03 8.39 13.28
N PRO A 37 -20.23 9.70 13.09
CA PRO A 37 -21.54 10.27 12.76
C PRO A 37 -22.02 9.88 11.35
N SER A 38 -21.14 9.37 10.48
CA SER A 38 -21.53 8.85 9.16
C SER A 38 -20.53 7.82 8.62
N LYS A 39 -20.97 6.99 7.66
CA LYS A 39 -20.11 6.03 6.93
C LYS A 39 -18.90 6.71 6.28
N ARG A 40 -19.10 7.91 5.72
CA ARG A 40 -18.04 8.68 5.07
C ARG A 40 -16.97 9.17 6.06
N VAL A 41 -17.38 9.53 7.28
CA VAL A 41 -16.44 9.89 8.35
C VAL A 41 -15.64 8.66 8.77
N LEU A 42 -16.32 7.53 9.05
CA LEU A 42 -15.60 6.28 9.35
C LEU A 42 -14.64 5.88 8.22
N TYR A 43 -15.07 5.94 6.97
CA TYR A 43 -14.22 5.57 5.83
C TYR A 43 -12.96 6.45 5.73
N ARG A 44 -13.10 7.77 5.90
CA ARG A 44 -11.96 8.71 5.92
C ARG A 44 -10.95 8.34 7.01
N GLU A 45 -11.42 8.12 8.22
CA GLU A 45 -10.56 7.73 9.36
C GLU A 45 -9.81 6.42 9.09
N VAL A 46 -10.49 5.45 8.44
CA VAL A 46 -9.86 4.20 8.06
C VAL A 46 -8.80 4.42 6.97
N VAL A 47 -9.05 5.29 5.97
CA VAL A 47 -8.07 5.66 4.94
C VAL A 47 -6.85 6.33 5.54
N GLU A 48 -7.05 7.33 6.40
CA GLU A 48 -5.98 8.07 7.07
C GLU A 48 -5.08 7.13 7.88
N GLN A 49 -5.64 6.34 8.79
CA GLN A 49 -4.87 5.40 9.61
C GLN A 49 -4.17 4.32 8.79
N THR A 50 -4.77 3.87 7.69
CA THR A 50 -4.13 2.87 6.81
C THR A 50 -2.96 3.48 6.04
N ASN A 51 -3.09 4.72 5.57
CA ASN A 51 -2.01 5.45 4.93
C ASN A 51 -0.85 5.72 5.90
N GLU A 52 -1.13 6.08 7.14
CA GLU A 52 -0.10 6.25 8.17
C GLU A 52 0.67 4.95 8.42
N LEU A 53 -0.08 3.84 8.58
CA LEU A 53 0.49 2.52 8.88
C LEU A 53 1.39 2.00 7.75
N ILE A 54 0.99 2.17 6.48
CA ILE A 54 1.71 1.58 5.35
C ILE A 54 2.58 2.63 4.63
N ILE A 55 1.96 3.69 4.11
CA ILE A 55 2.61 4.63 3.20
C ILE A 55 3.58 5.53 3.97
N ALA A 56 3.12 6.22 5.01
CA ALA A 56 3.98 7.16 5.76
C ALA A 56 5.14 6.42 6.45
N THR A 57 4.84 5.31 7.13
CA THR A 57 5.84 4.46 7.77
C THR A 57 6.83 3.88 6.75
N GLY A 58 6.34 3.43 5.59
CA GLY A 58 7.17 2.89 4.51
C GLY A 58 8.12 3.93 3.93
N MET A 59 7.63 5.15 3.67
CA MET A 59 8.45 6.27 3.20
C MET A 59 9.51 6.68 4.22
N GLU A 60 9.15 6.74 5.51
CA GLU A 60 10.10 7.08 6.58
C GLU A 60 11.25 6.06 6.68
N ARG A 61 10.92 4.76 6.65
CA ARG A 61 11.94 3.70 6.66
C ARG A 61 12.80 3.73 5.40
N ALA A 62 12.16 3.85 4.24
CA ALA A 62 12.86 3.90 2.98
C ALA A 62 13.83 5.09 2.90
N ARG A 63 13.47 6.28 3.41
CA ARG A 63 14.37 7.45 3.41
C ARG A 63 15.68 7.25 4.17
N ARG A 64 15.75 6.27 5.08
CA ARG A 64 16.98 5.92 5.80
C ARG A 64 17.96 5.09 4.97
N GLU A 65 17.49 4.54 3.86
CA GLU A 65 18.30 3.75 2.95
C GLU A 65 19.08 4.62 1.96
N THR A 66 20.30 4.18 1.66
CA THR A 66 21.24 4.92 0.81
C THR A 66 21.19 4.52 -0.65
N THR A 67 20.55 3.40 -1.00
CA THR A 67 20.42 2.90 -2.38
C THR A 67 18.97 2.90 -2.83
N LEU A 68 18.70 3.06 -4.12
CA LEU A 68 17.36 2.93 -4.72
C LEU A 68 16.75 1.57 -4.39
N ILE A 69 17.53 0.50 -4.55
CA ILE A 69 17.06 -0.86 -4.24
C ILE A 69 16.74 -0.97 -2.74
N GLY A 70 17.59 -0.43 -1.87
CA GLY A 70 17.33 -0.40 -0.42
C GLY A 70 16.04 0.34 -0.10
N ARG A 71 15.85 1.54 -0.66
CA ARG A 71 14.64 2.36 -0.50
C ARG A 71 13.37 1.61 -0.91
N VAL A 72 13.35 1.05 -2.11
CA VAL A 72 12.20 0.29 -2.62
C VAL A 72 11.96 -0.97 -1.76
N SER A 73 13.03 -1.67 -1.36
CA SER A 73 12.91 -2.87 -0.52
C SER A 73 12.33 -2.54 0.86
N ALA A 74 12.86 -1.51 1.53
CA ALA A 74 12.39 -1.08 2.86
C ALA A 74 10.93 -0.59 2.83
N PHE A 75 10.50 0.05 1.74
CA PHE A 75 9.10 0.40 1.54
C PHE A 75 8.24 -0.87 1.47
N ILE A 76 8.61 -1.84 0.64
CA ILE A 76 7.85 -3.08 0.46
C ILE A 76 7.82 -3.90 1.75
N GLU A 77 8.92 -3.98 2.49
CA GLU A 77 9.01 -4.67 3.79
C GLU A 77 8.03 -4.11 4.82
N THR A 78 7.63 -2.83 4.71
CA THR A 78 6.59 -2.26 5.56
C THR A 78 5.22 -2.86 5.27
N ALA A 79 4.90 -3.13 4.00
CA ALA A 79 3.68 -3.85 3.63
C ALA A 79 3.71 -5.32 4.10
N VAL A 80 4.89 -5.97 4.07
CA VAL A 80 5.08 -7.34 4.60
C VAL A 80 4.84 -7.39 6.11
N GLN A 81 5.39 -6.43 6.85
CA GLN A 81 5.19 -6.36 8.31
C GLN A 81 3.73 -6.03 8.67
N ALA A 82 3.12 -5.07 7.96
CA ALA A 82 1.71 -4.76 8.16
C ALA A 82 0.80 -5.96 7.86
N ASP A 83 1.14 -6.79 6.87
CA ASP A 83 0.43 -8.05 6.58
C ASP A 83 0.51 -9.05 7.75
N SER A 84 1.71 -9.19 8.35
CA SER A 84 1.92 -10.09 9.50
C SER A 84 1.06 -9.74 10.72
N GLU A 85 0.84 -8.44 10.92
CA GLU A 85 0.02 -7.92 12.02
C GLU A 85 -1.46 -7.92 11.65
N ASP A 86 -1.77 -7.50 10.41
CA ASP A 86 -3.12 -7.25 9.94
C ASP A 86 -3.19 -7.09 8.41
N ARG A 87 -3.31 -8.23 7.71
CA ARG A 87 -3.56 -8.32 6.25
C ARG A 87 -4.63 -7.36 5.72
N SER A 88 -5.64 -7.02 6.52
CA SER A 88 -6.71 -6.11 6.07
C SER A 88 -6.20 -4.71 5.75
N ALA A 89 -5.02 -4.31 6.25
CA ALA A 89 -4.40 -3.02 5.92
C ALA A 89 -4.05 -2.93 4.43
N ALA A 90 -3.30 -3.92 3.92
CA ALA A 90 -2.90 -3.97 2.51
C ALA A 90 -4.12 -4.13 1.59
N ALA A 91 -5.07 -5.00 1.97
CA ALA A 91 -6.31 -5.18 1.23
C ALA A 91 -7.11 -3.86 1.14
N PHE A 92 -7.26 -3.15 2.26
CA PHE A 92 -8.01 -1.90 2.29
C PHE A 92 -7.31 -0.77 1.53
N LEU A 93 -5.98 -0.68 1.60
CA LEU A 93 -5.21 0.30 0.85
C LEU A 93 -5.51 0.19 -0.66
N VAL A 94 -5.43 -1.04 -1.21
CA VAL A 94 -5.74 -1.34 -2.61
C VAL A 94 -7.21 -1.05 -2.94
N THR A 95 -8.13 -1.54 -2.11
CA THR A 95 -9.56 -1.30 -2.32
C THR A 95 -9.87 0.19 -2.29
N SER A 96 -9.27 0.97 -1.40
CA SER A 96 -9.57 2.40 -1.25
C SER A 96 -9.25 3.20 -2.51
N VAL A 97 -8.18 2.85 -3.22
CA VAL A 97 -7.83 3.45 -4.50
C VAL A 97 -8.87 3.11 -5.56
N LEU A 98 -9.28 1.84 -5.65
CA LEU A 98 -10.32 1.41 -6.59
C LEU A 98 -11.67 2.07 -6.31
N GLU A 99 -12.05 2.20 -5.04
CA GLU A 99 -13.27 2.89 -4.61
C GLU A 99 -13.21 4.38 -4.94
N SER A 100 -12.06 5.04 -4.81
CA SER A 100 -11.91 6.45 -5.20
C SER A 100 -12.09 6.72 -6.70
N GLN A 101 -11.85 5.70 -7.54
CA GLN A 101 -12.14 5.79 -8.99
C GLN A 101 -13.63 5.69 -9.28
N ARG A 102 -14.38 4.92 -8.47
CA ARG A 102 -15.85 4.77 -8.58
C ARG A 102 -16.59 5.94 -7.94
N HIS A 103 -16.02 6.47 -6.86
CA HIS A 103 -16.57 7.53 -6.02
C HIS A 103 -15.52 8.64 -5.87
N PRO A 104 -15.40 9.56 -6.84
CA PRO A 104 -14.42 10.63 -6.80
C PRO A 104 -14.47 11.49 -5.53
N GLU A 105 -15.63 11.59 -4.88
CA GLU A 105 -15.84 12.28 -3.62
C GLU A 105 -15.18 11.62 -2.39
N LEU A 106 -14.75 10.36 -2.53
CA LEU A 106 -13.97 9.64 -1.51
C LEU A 106 -12.47 9.89 -1.62
N ARG A 107 -12.02 10.54 -2.70
CA ARG A 107 -10.60 10.87 -2.87
C ARG A 107 -10.18 11.91 -1.83
N LEU A 108 -9.18 11.55 -1.04
CA LEU A 108 -8.56 12.41 -0.03
C LEU A 108 -7.16 12.73 -0.52
N VAL A 109 -6.95 13.91 -1.11
CA VAL A 109 -5.66 14.26 -1.75
C VAL A 109 -4.47 14.10 -0.80
N GLU A 110 -4.63 14.52 0.46
CA GLU A 110 -3.60 14.40 1.51
C GLU A 110 -3.24 12.94 1.85
N HIS A 111 -4.18 12.01 1.64
CA HIS A 111 -4.02 10.57 1.90
C HIS A 111 -4.15 9.74 0.62
N ASP A 112 -3.82 10.33 -0.53
CA ASP A 112 -3.84 9.64 -1.81
C ASP A 112 -2.60 8.76 -1.92
N SER A 113 -2.78 7.49 -1.57
CA SER A 113 -1.70 6.51 -1.52
C SER A 113 -0.98 6.35 -2.86
N LEU A 114 -1.68 6.51 -3.98
CA LEU A 114 -1.11 6.37 -5.32
C LEU A 114 -0.22 7.58 -5.63
N LEU A 115 -0.71 8.79 -5.35
CA LEU A 115 0.06 10.02 -5.51
C LEU A 115 1.31 10.01 -4.62
N ASN A 116 1.15 9.70 -3.34
CA ASN A 116 2.24 9.69 -2.36
C ASN A 116 3.33 8.65 -2.72
N SER A 117 2.92 7.47 -3.20
CA SER A 117 3.88 6.44 -3.66
C SER A 117 4.63 6.89 -4.91
N ARG A 118 3.95 7.53 -5.86
CA ARG A 118 4.56 8.06 -7.09
C ARG A 118 5.56 9.18 -6.78
N GLU A 119 5.20 10.12 -5.91
CA GLU A 119 6.09 11.20 -5.49
C GLU A 119 7.34 10.66 -4.79
N PHE A 120 7.18 9.67 -3.90
CA PHE A 120 8.30 8.98 -3.28
C PHE A 120 9.23 8.30 -4.30
N LEU A 121 8.68 7.54 -5.24
CA LEU A 121 9.48 6.84 -6.26
C LEU A 121 10.17 7.83 -7.21
N THR A 122 9.50 8.92 -7.57
CA THR A 122 10.08 10.01 -8.38
C THR A 122 11.31 10.60 -7.69
N TRP A 123 11.19 10.93 -6.40
CA TRP A 123 12.31 11.39 -5.59
C TRP A 123 13.44 10.36 -5.53
N ALA A 124 13.11 9.10 -5.22
CA ALA A 124 14.11 8.05 -5.02
C ALA A 124 14.91 7.74 -6.30
N VAL A 125 14.24 7.70 -7.46
CA VAL A 125 14.87 7.47 -8.76
C VAL A 125 15.73 8.67 -9.15
N THR A 126 15.23 9.89 -8.99
CA THR A 126 15.97 11.12 -9.34
C THR A 126 17.26 11.22 -8.53
N ASP A 127 17.19 11.03 -7.20
CA ASP A 127 18.36 11.06 -6.32
C ASP A 127 19.37 9.94 -6.64
N ALA A 128 18.91 8.75 -7.06
CA ALA A 128 19.80 7.68 -7.49
C ALA A 128 20.56 8.02 -8.78
N ILE A 129 19.92 8.72 -9.73
CA ILE A 129 20.55 9.20 -10.97
C ILE A 129 21.56 10.31 -10.65
N GLU A 130 21.17 11.30 -9.85
CA GLU A 130 22.04 12.44 -9.49
C GLU A 130 23.32 12.00 -8.77
N ARG A 131 23.25 10.96 -7.93
CA ARG A 131 24.41 10.39 -7.23
C ARG A 131 25.21 9.40 -8.08
N GLY A 132 24.80 9.12 -9.31
CA GLY A 132 25.45 8.14 -10.20
C GLY A 132 25.28 6.68 -9.78
N GLU A 133 24.31 6.38 -8.90
CA GLU A 133 23.97 5.01 -8.51
C GLU A 133 23.22 4.27 -9.62
N LEU A 134 22.33 4.99 -10.32
CA LEU A 134 21.51 4.46 -11.40
C LEU A 134 21.87 5.14 -12.72
N ALA A 135 22.18 4.34 -13.73
CA ALA A 135 22.20 4.76 -15.13
C ALA A 135 21.07 4.03 -15.87
N THR A 136 20.29 4.75 -16.66
CA THR A 136 19.17 4.18 -17.43
C THR A 136 19.04 4.87 -18.78
N ASP A 137 18.74 4.09 -19.82
CA ASP A 137 18.37 4.60 -21.14
C ASP A 137 16.87 4.92 -21.25
N SER A 138 16.08 4.57 -20.22
CA SER A 138 14.64 4.82 -20.15
C SER A 138 14.35 6.24 -19.64
N ASP A 139 13.22 6.80 -20.05
CA ASP A 139 12.74 8.03 -19.42
C ASP A 139 12.35 7.78 -17.95
N VAL A 140 12.63 8.75 -17.08
CA VAL A 140 12.41 8.64 -15.64
C VAL A 140 10.93 8.41 -15.30
N ALA A 141 10.01 9.00 -16.06
CA ALA A 141 8.59 8.86 -15.80
C ALA A 141 8.12 7.42 -16.01
N SER A 142 8.51 6.78 -17.12
CA SER A 142 8.21 5.37 -17.38
C SER A 142 8.81 4.44 -16.32
N LEU A 143 10.03 4.73 -15.86
CA LEU A 143 10.65 3.95 -14.78
C LEU A 143 9.85 4.07 -13.47
N VAL A 144 9.41 5.28 -13.12
CA VAL A 144 8.58 5.53 -11.93
C VAL A 144 7.23 4.83 -12.04
N GLU A 145 6.55 4.88 -13.20
CA GLU A 145 5.28 4.17 -13.40
C GLU A 145 5.46 2.65 -13.31
N MET A 146 6.54 2.10 -13.86
CA MET A 146 6.85 0.67 -13.72
C MET A 146 7.06 0.28 -12.27
N LEU A 147 7.88 1.03 -11.51
CA LEU A 147 8.09 0.78 -10.09
C LEU A 147 6.81 0.96 -9.27
N THR A 148 5.95 1.91 -9.64
CA THR A 148 4.65 2.12 -9.02
C THR A 148 3.76 0.89 -9.23
N ALA A 149 3.69 0.38 -10.46
CA ALA A 149 2.92 -0.82 -10.78
C ALA A 149 3.41 -2.05 -9.99
N VAL A 150 4.73 -2.23 -9.88
CA VAL A 150 5.33 -3.31 -9.08
C VAL A 150 4.95 -3.17 -7.60
N LEU A 151 5.09 -1.97 -7.03
CA LEU A 151 4.80 -1.72 -5.62
C LEU A 151 3.34 -2.02 -5.27
N TRP A 152 2.40 -1.53 -6.09
CA TRP A 152 0.97 -1.83 -5.93
C TRP A 152 0.63 -3.29 -6.17
N GLY A 153 1.35 -3.97 -7.07
CA GLY A 153 1.24 -5.41 -7.26
C GLY A 153 1.59 -6.20 -5.99
N VAL A 154 2.61 -5.78 -5.25
CA VAL A 154 2.95 -6.41 -3.95
C VAL A 154 1.86 -6.14 -2.91
N GLY A 155 1.35 -4.91 -2.83
CA GLY A 155 0.23 -4.57 -1.93
C GLY A 155 -1.02 -5.40 -2.23
N PHE A 156 -1.35 -5.59 -3.51
CA PHE A 156 -2.43 -6.49 -3.94
C PHE A 156 -2.16 -7.95 -3.55
N TYR A 157 -0.94 -8.45 -3.80
CA TYR A 157 -0.57 -9.81 -3.46
C TYR A 157 -0.68 -10.09 -1.96
N ALA A 158 -0.21 -9.15 -1.13
CA ALA A 158 -0.35 -9.18 0.32
C ALA A 158 -1.83 -9.19 0.74
N GLY A 159 -2.64 -8.28 0.19
CA GLY A 159 -4.06 -8.17 0.54
C GLY A 159 -4.90 -9.40 0.15
N PHE A 160 -4.67 -9.99 -1.02
CA PHE A 160 -5.66 -10.87 -1.66
C PHE A 160 -5.15 -12.23 -2.13
N VAL A 161 -3.84 -12.44 -2.31
CA VAL A 161 -3.33 -13.61 -3.03
C VAL A 161 -2.51 -14.54 -2.16
N GLY A 162 -1.32 -14.12 -1.73
CA GLY A 162 -0.37 -15.03 -1.09
C GLY A 162 -0.55 -15.13 0.42
N SER A 163 -0.02 -16.18 1.03
CA SER A 163 0.22 -16.22 2.48
C SER A 163 1.35 -15.27 2.86
N HIS A 164 1.50 -15.01 4.16
CA HIS A 164 2.61 -14.22 4.70
C HIS A 164 3.97 -14.76 4.24
N GLN A 165 4.18 -16.09 4.31
CA GLN A 165 5.42 -16.71 3.84
C GLN A 165 5.67 -16.49 2.35
N GLN A 166 4.63 -16.62 1.53
CA GLN A 166 4.76 -16.37 0.09
C GLN A 166 5.06 -14.90 -0.19
N LEU A 167 4.50 -13.98 0.60
CA LEU A 167 4.77 -12.55 0.50
C LEU A 167 6.24 -12.22 0.81
N GLU A 168 6.83 -12.85 1.84
CA GLU A 168 8.26 -12.76 2.14
C GLU A 168 9.12 -13.28 0.99
N ASP A 169 8.75 -14.43 0.42
CA ASP A 169 9.47 -15.07 -0.68
C ASP A 169 9.47 -14.19 -1.95
N ILE A 170 8.30 -13.64 -2.34
CA ILE A 170 8.22 -12.76 -3.52
C ILE A 170 8.99 -11.45 -3.29
N THR A 171 8.97 -10.89 -2.08
CA THR A 171 9.69 -9.66 -1.75
C THR A 171 11.20 -9.90 -1.82
N THR A 172 11.66 -11.04 -1.30
CA THR A 172 13.05 -11.47 -1.41
C THR A 172 13.48 -11.62 -2.87
N ASN A 173 12.65 -12.26 -3.69
CA ASN A 173 12.94 -12.46 -5.11
C ASN A 173 12.89 -11.14 -5.90
N LEU A 174 11.96 -10.24 -5.59
CA LEU A 174 11.88 -8.92 -6.19
C LEU A 174 13.14 -8.10 -5.88
N ARG A 175 13.63 -8.12 -4.64
CA ARG A 175 14.91 -7.48 -4.29
C ARG A 175 16.07 -8.05 -5.11
N ARG A 176 16.11 -9.38 -5.30
CA ARG A 176 17.12 -10.03 -6.16
C ARG A 176 16.95 -9.65 -7.63
N LEU A 177 15.72 -9.48 -8.11
CA LEU A 177 15.43 -9.04 -9.48
C LEU A 177 15.95 -7.63 -9.71
N LEU A 178 15.61 -6.69 -8.82
CA LEU A 178 16.08 -5.31 -8.87
C LEU A 178 17.60 -5.20 -8.77
N ALA A 179 18.25 -6.12 -8.06
CA ALA A 179 19.70 -6.21 -7.96
C ALA A 179 20.38 -6.97 -9.12
N ASN A 180 19.61 -7.39 -10.14
CA ASN A 180 20.08 -8.23 -11.27
C ASN A 180 20.79 -9.53 -10.81
N LYS A 181 20.25 -10.16 -9.76
CA LYS A 181 20.78 -11.37 -9.10
C LYS A 181 19.76 -12.51 -9.00
N LEU A 182 18.59 -12.35 -9.63
CA LEU A 182 17.52 -13.34 -9.52
C LEU A 182 17.81 -14.60 -10.36
N TRP A 183 18.07 -14.42 -11.65
CA TRP A 183 18.37 -15.52 -12.58
C TRP A 183 19.60 -15.20 -13.43
N ARG A 184 20.19 -16.24 -14.01
CA ARG A 184 21.19 -16.15 -15.07
C ARG A 184 20.65 -16.90 -16.26
N HIS A 185 20.78 -16.35 -17.45
CA HIS A 185 20.50 -17.10 -18.67
C HIS A 185 21.55 -18.21 -18.80
N GLN A 186 21.10 -19.43 -19.07
CA GLN A 186 21.97 -20.49 -19.56
C GLN A 186 21.88 -20.42 -21.08
N ASP A 187 22.98 -19.99 -21.70
CA ASP A 187 23.16 -20.07 -23.15
C ASP A 187 23.45 -21.53 -23.57
#